data_AF-A0A0D7AQX3-F1
#
_entry.id   AF-A0A0D7AQX3-F1
#
_cell.length_a   1.000
_cell.length_b   1.000
_cell.length_c   1.000
_cell.angle_alpha   90.00
_cell.angle_beta   90.00
_cell.angle_gamma   90.00
#
_symmetry.space_group_name_H-M   'P 1'
#
loop_
_entity.id
_entity.type
_entity.pdbx_description
1 polymer ?
#
loop_
_entity_poly.entity_id
_entity_poly.type
_entity_poly.pdbx_seq_one_letter_code
_entity_poly.pdbx_strand_id
1 'polypeptide(L)'
;LISRYKLFNEFRHEFVGQLAPFRHSQCEIEERHIISALKIQEPNFGYLCTETLRLFRYYGLEGKREENHRVMDMYEDIEDPPFGAGTRLARKFLRVLQEVDGEWNLARQSRDAESGEQHASRR
;
A
#
# COMPACT_ATOMS: atom_id res chain seq x y z
N LEU A 1 -4.22 7.41 8.40
CA LEU A 1 -2.95 6.74 7.97
C LEU A 1 -2.66 6.88 6.47
N ILE A 2 -3.64 6.62 5.59
CA ILE A 2 -3.47 6.66 4.13
C ILE A 2 -2.97 8.01 3.62
N SER A 3 -3.48 9.12 4.17
CA SER A 3 -2.97 10.46 3.84
C SER A 3 -1.48 10.63 4.17
N ARG A 4 -0.98 10.00 5.23
CA ARG A 4 0.46 10.00 5.59
C ARG A 4 1.29 9.17 4.60
N TYR A 5 0.73 8.06 4.12
CA TYR A 5 1.36 7.26 3.05
C TYR A 5 1.38 8.01 1.71
N LYS A 6 0.29 8.69 1.34
CA LYS A 6 0.25 9.53 0.13
C LYS A 6 1.31 10.64 0.20
N LEU A 7 1.36 11.38 1.30
CA LEU A 7 2.34 12.44 1.51
C LEU A 7 3.78 11.93 1.45
N PHE A 8 4.08 10.81 2.11
CA PHE A 8 5.41 10.19 2.03
C PHE A 8 5.75 9.80 0.58
N ASN A 9 4.80 9.19 -0.14
CA ASN A 9 5.01 8.77 -1.52
C ASN A 9 5.23 9.96 -2.46
N GLU A 10 4.49 11.06 -2.26
CA GLU A 10 4.68 12.33 -2.98
C GLU A 10 6.08 12.88 -2.75
N PHE A 11 6.51 13.04 -1.49
CA PHE A 11 7.85 13.54 -1.18
C PHE A 11 8.95 12.60 -1.66
N ARG A 12 8.71 11.28 -1.61
CA ARG A 12 9.63 10.30 -2.16
C ARG A 12 9.81 10.52 -3.66
N HIS A 13 8.73 10.66 -4.43
CA HIS A 13 8.80 10.87 -5.87
C HIS A 13 9.37 12.24 -6.24
N GLU A 14 9.07 13.26 -5.46
CA GLU A 14 9.54 14.61 -5.72
C GLU A 14 11.04 14.74 -5.45
N PHE A 15 11.51 14.28 -4.30
CA PHE A 15 12.84 14.64 -3.81
C PHE A 15 13.89 13.54 -3.93
N VAL A 16 13.54 12.26 -3.90
CA VAL A 16 14.56 11.20 -3.91
C VAL A 16 15.32 11.21 -5.23
N GLY A 17 16.66 11.17 -5.15
CA GLY A 17 17.57 11.29 -6.28
C GLY A 17 17.96 12.73 -6.63
N GLN A 18 17.30 13.73 -6.05
CA GLN A 18 17.71 15.12 -6.19
C GLN A 18 18.93 15.43 -5.29
N LEU A 19 19.76 16.39 -5.71
CA LEU A 19 20.81 16.93 -4.86
C LEU A 19 20.19 17.88 -3.83
N ALA A 20 20.48 17.64 -2.56
CA ALA A 20 20.09 18.53 -1.49
C ALA A 20 20.76 19.91 -1.68
N PRO A 21 20.05 21.02 -1.42
CA PRO A 21 20.54 22.37 -1.70
C PRO A 21 21.53 22.88 -0.63
N PHE A 22 22.47 22.03 -0.19
CA PHE A 22 23.51 22.42 0.74
C PHE A 22 24.66 23.08 0.00
N ARG A 23 25.04 24.29 0.44
CA ARG A 23 26.09 25.10 -0.21
C ARG A 23 27.48 24.45 -0.20
N HIS A 24 27.72 23.51 0.71
CA HIS A 24 29.05 22.98 1.01
C HIS A 24 29.18 21.45 0.86
N SER A 25 28.11 20.76 0.51
CA SER A 25 28.14 19.31 0.28
C SER A 25 27.10 18.92 -0.76
N GLN A 26 27.52 18.11 -1.73
CA GLN A 26 26.59 17.44 -2.64
C GLN A 26 26.14 16.16 -1.96
N CYS A 27 24.95 16.20 -1.34
CA CYS A 27 24.31 15.04 -0.76
C CYS A 27 23.06 14.72 -1.58
N GLU A 28 22.94 13.48 -2.03
CA GLU A 28 21.72 13.01 -2.70
C GLU A 28 20.63 12.78 -1.65
N ILE A 29 19.41 13.18 -1.97
CA ILE A 29 18.26 12.92 -1.11
C ILE A 29 17.88 11.45 -1.27
N GLU A 30 17.99 10.70 -0.18
CA GLU A 30 17.54 9.32 -0.08
C GLU A 30 16.20 9.23 0.68
N GLU A 31 15.52 8.09 0.53
CA GLU A 31 14.26 7.81 1.21
C GLU A 31 14.37 7.98 2.75
N ARG A 32 15.51 7.59 3.34
CA ARG A 32 15.78 7.75 4.78
C ARG A 32 15.69 9.21 5.25
N HIS A 33 16.02 10.17 4.40
CA HIS A 33 15.94 11.59 4.73
C HIS A 33 14.48 12.04 4.81
N ILE A 34 13.61 11.53 3.93
CA ILE A 34 12.17 11.79 3.96
C ILE A 34 11.52 11.16 5.20
N ILE A 35 11.86 9.91 5.52
CA ILE A 35 11.40 9.20 6.73
C ILE A 35 11.75 10.01 7.99
N SER A 36 12.99 10.50 8.06
CA SER A 36 13.48 11.32 9.18
C SER A 36 12.73 12.65 9.27
N ALA A 37 12.57 13.37 8.15
CA ALA A 37 11.88 14.65 8.10
C ALA A 37 10.41 14.55 8.54
N LEU A 38 9.73 13.46 8.16
CA LEU A 38 8.34 13.19 8.54
C LEU A 38 8.20 12.54 9.93
N LYS A 39 9.30 12.44 10.70
CA LYS A 39 9.35 11.86 12.05
C LYS A 39 8.67 10.48 12.12
N ILE A 40 8.95 9.65 11.13
CA ILE A 40 8.42 8.29 11.06
C ILE A 40 9.36 7.38 11.84
N GLN A 41 8.81 6.60 12.77
CA GLN A 41 9.56 5.67 13.62
C GLN A 41 9.49 4.21 13.14
N GLU A 42 8.69 3.92 12.12
CA GLU A 42 8.54 2.56 11.59
C GLU A 42 9.67 2.24 10.60
N PRO A 43 10.55 1.27 10.91
CA PRO A 43 11.72 0.97 10.08
C PRO A 43 11.37 0.49 8.66
N ASN A 44 10.22 -0.17 8.47
CA ASN A 44 9.79 -0.68 7.16
C ASN A 44 8.73 0.21 6.49
N PHE A 45 8.66 1.49 6.84
CA PHE A 45 7.58 2.37 6.40
C PHE A 45 7.48 2.48 4.87
N GLY A 46 8.61 2.56 4.15
CA GLY A 46 8.60 2.67 2.69
C GLY A 46 7.95 1.48 1.99
N TYR A 47 8.29 0.26 2.44
CA TYR A 47 7.66 -0.97 1.98
C TYR A 47 6.17 -1.00 2.33
N LEU A 48 5.83 -0.76 3.61
CA LEU A 48 4.44 -0.76 4.07
C LEU A 48 3.60 0.24 3.29
N CYS A 49 4.12 1.45 3.05
CA CYS A 49 3.48 2.50 2.28
C CYS A 49 3.24 2.06 0.83
N THR A 50 4.30 1.60 0.15
CA THR A 50 4.23 1.22 -1.26
C THR A 50 3.22 0.10 -1.49
N GLU A 51 3.30 -0.95 -0.68
CA GLU A 51 2.42 -2.10 -0.83
C GLU A 51 0.98 -1.78 -0.44
N THR A 52 0.78 -1.02 0.65
CA THR A 52 -0.56 -0.58 1.07
C THR A 52 -1.21 0.26 -0.02
N LEU A 53 -0.53 1.29 -0.55
CA LEU A 53 -1.09 2.14 -1.60
C LEU A 53 -1.36 1.35 -2.89
N ARG A 54 -0.49 0.39 -3.25
CA ARG A 54 -0.69 -0.48 -4.40
C ARG A 54 -1.98 -1.29 -4.28
N LEU A 55 -2.17 -1.97 -3.15
CA LEU A 55 -3.34 -2.82 -2.92
C LEU A 55 -4.61 -2.00 -2.68
N PHE A 56 -4.50 -0.86 -1.99
CA PHE A 56 -5.65 0.02 -1.74
C PHE A 56 -6.25 0.58 -3.04
N ARG A 57 -5.44 0.81 -4.09
CA ARG A 57 -5.97 1.18 -5.42
C ARG A 57 -6.86 0.11 -6.07
N TYR A 58 -6.76 -1.14 -5.63
CA TYR A 58 -7.59 -2.23 -6.12
C TYR A 58 -8.82 -2.48 -5.26
N TYR A 59 -8.70 -2.30 -3.94
CA TYR A 59 -9.68 -2.78 -2.96
C TYR A 59 -10.25 -1.73 -2.01
N GLY A 60 -9.68 -0.53 -2.00
CA GLY A 60 -10.19 0.60 -1.22
C GLY A 60 -11.34 1.31 -1.92
N LEU A 61 -11.61 2.53 -1.46
CA LEU A 61 -12.64 3.41 -2.03
C LEU A 61 -12.45 3.55 -3.54
N GLU A 62 -13.50 3.26 -4.31
CA GLU A 62 -13.47 3.26 -5.78
C GLU A 62 -12.40 2.31 -6.38
N GLY A 63 -12.15 1.19 -5.68
CA GLY A 63 -11.14 0.20 -6.06
C GLY A 63 -11.34 -0.36 -7.47
N LYS A 64 -10.25 -0.49 -8.23
CA LYS A 64 -10.28 -0.99 -9.63
C LYS A 64 -10.81 -2.41 -9.80
N ARG A 65 -10.77 -3.23 -8.75
CA ARG A 65 -11.28 -4.61 -8.79
C ARG A 65 -12.65 -4.67 -8.17
N GLU A 66 -12.72 -4.31 -6.89
CA GLU A 66 -13.92 -4.29 -6.10
C GLU A 66 -13.61 -3.55 -4.81
N GLU A 67 -14.48 -2.64 -4.40
CA GLU A 67 -14.40 -2.05 -3.06
C GLU A 67 -14.75 -3.12 -2.03
N ASN A 68 -13.77 -3.52 -1.21
CA ASN A 68 -13.94 -4.61 -0.27
C ASN A 68 -14.36 -4.09 1.11
N HIS A 69 -15.49 -4.57 1.63
CA HIS A 69 -16.01 -4.14 2.93
C HIS A 69 -15.00 -4.28 4.08
N ARG A 70 -14.21 -5.36 4.14
CA ARG A 70 -13.19 -5.56 5.19
C ARG A 70 -12.07 -4.52 5.12
N VAL A 71 -11.75 -4.06 3.90
CA VAL A 71 -10.78 -3.00 3.66
C VAL A 71 -11.36 -1.66 4.08
N MET A 72 -12.63 -1.40 3.77
CA MET A 72 -13.31 -0.15 4.13
C MET A 72 -13.53 -0.03 5.65
N ASP A 73 -13.95 -1.10 6.32
CA ASP A 73 -14.11 -1.14 7.78
C ASP A 73 -12.78 -0.77 8.48
N MET A 74 -11.67 -1.33 7.99
CA MET A 74 -10.35 -1.04 8.56
C MET A 74 -9.83 0.35 8.13
N TYR A 75 -10.23 0.86 6.96
CA TYR A 75 -9.85 2.18 6.48
C TYR A 75 -10.33 3.28 7.45
N GLU A 76 -11.57 3.17 7.92
CA GLU A 76 -12.15 4.08 8.91
C GLU A 76 -11.35 4.04 10.22
N ASP A 77 -11.06 2.84 10.73
CA ASP A 77 -10.28 2.62 11.96
C ASP A 77 -8.83 3.18 11.90
N ILE A 78 -8.22 3.25 10.70
CA ILE A 78 -6.83 3.73 10.53
C ILE A 78 -6.73 5.22 10.19
N GLU A 79 -7.81 5.86 9.77
CA GLU A 79 -7.85 7.31 9.55
C GLU A 79 -7.80 8.04 10.89
N ASP A 80 -8.50 7.52 11.90
CA ASP A 80 -8.50 8.01 13.28
C ASP A 80 -7.99 6.94 14.27
N PRO A 81 -6.68 6.61 14.26
CA PRO A 81 -6.17 5.54 15.08
C PRO A 81 -6.17 5.92 16.57
N PRO A 82 -6.50 5.00 17.48
CA PRO A 82 -6.30 5.18 18.92
C PRO A 82 -4.85 5.56 19.24
N PHE A 83 -4.64 6.35 20.28
CA PHE A 83 -3.32 6.83 20.68
C PHE A 83 -2.29 5.69 20.78
N GLY A 84 -1.17 5.81 20.06
CA GLY A 84 -0.10 4.81 20.02
C GLY A 84 -0.38 3.55 19.19
N ALA A 85 -1.57 3.37 18.61
CA ALA A 85 -1.93 2.17 17.85
C ALA A 85 -1.55 2.21 16.35
N GLY A 86 -1.11 3.36 15.85
CA GLY A 86 -0.94 3.62 14.41
C GLY A 86 -0.12 2.57 13.65
N THR A 87 1.04 2.16 14.19
CA THR A 87 1.91 1.16 13.54
C THR A 87 1.29 -0.23 13.52
N ARG A 88 0.65 -0.65 14.62
CA ARG A 88 -0.01 -1.96 14.71
C ARG A 88 -1.18 -2.03 13.74
N LEU A 89 -1.99 -0.97 13.69
CA LEU A 89 -3.11 -0.85 12.77
C LEU A 89 -2.65 -0.82 11.31
N ALA A 90 -1.56 -0.11 10.99
CA ALA A 90 -0.97 -0.10 9.66
C ALA A 90 -0.60 -1.51 9.16
N ARG A 91 0.05 -2.32 10.01
CA ARG A 91 0.40 -3.70 9.66
C ARG A 91 -0.83 -4.59 9.53
N LYS A 92 -1.83 -4.42 10.41
CA LYS A 92 -3.09 -5.14 10.34
C LYS A 92 -3.84 -4.82 9.05
N PHE A 93 -3.88 -3.54 8.67
CA PHE A 93 -4.51 -3.08 7.44
C PHE A 93 -3.87 -3.67 6.19
N LEU A 94 -2.53 -3.65 6.12
CA LEU A 94 -1.82 -4.29 5.01
C LEU A 94 -2.14 -5.79 4.92
N ARG A 95 -2.22 -6.48 6.05
CA ARG A 95 -2.58 -7.91 6.07
C ARG A 95 -3.97 -8.15 5.47
N VAL A 96 -4.97 -7.34 5.84
CA VAL A 96 -6.32 -7.45 5.27
C VAL A 96 -6.30 -7.24 3.76
N LEU A 97 -5.57 -6.22 3.28
CA LEU A 97 -5.40 -5.99 1.84
C LEU A 97 -4.76 -7.19 1.12
N GLN A 98 -3.75 -7.82 1.73
CA GLN A 98 -3.08 -9.00 1.17
C GLN A 98 -3.96 -10.24 1.15
N GLU A 99 -4.78 -10.45 2.19
CA GLU A 99 -5.75 -11.54 2.25
C GLU A 99 -6.77 -11.41 1.11
N VAL A 100 -7.34 -10.21 0.93
CA VAL A 100 -8.29 -9.92 -0.15
C VAL A 100 -7.66 -10.08 -1.54
N ASP A 101 -6.40 -9.66 -1.71
CA ASP A 101 -5.66 -9.89 -2.97
C ASP A 101 -5.44 -11.39 -3.25
N GLY A 102 -5.12 -12.16 -2.21
CA GLY A 102 -4.99 -13.62 -2.30
C GLY A 102 -6.29 -14.30 -2.71
N GLU A 103 -7.40 -13.98 -2.05
CA GLU A 103 -8.74 -14.50 -2.35
C GLU A 103 -9.15 -14.20 -3.80
N TRP A 104 -8.93 -12.96 -4.25
CA TRP A 104 -9.23 -12.56 -5.62
C TRP A 104 -8.40 -13.32 -6.66
N ASN A 105 -7.10 -13.51 -6.39
CA ASN A 105 -6.22 -14.25 -7.29
C ASN A 105 -6.61 -15.73 -7.39
N LEU A 106 -6.99 -16.37 -6.28
CA LEU A 106 -7.49 -17.74 -6.26
C LEU A 106 -8.80 -17.88 -7.05
N ALA A 107 -9.75 -16.97 -6.82
CA ALA A 107 -11.02 -16.97 -7.55
C ALA A 107 -10.84 -16.71 -9.06
N ARG A 108 -9.82 -15.93 -9.46
CA ARG A 108 -9.47 -15.76 -10.87
C ARG A 108 -8.91 -17.05 -11.46
N GLN A 109 -7.97 -17.71 -10.77
CA GLN A 109 -7.39 -18.97 -11.23
C GLN A 109 -8.43 -20.08 -11.38
N SER A 110 -9.41 -20.19 -10.48
CA SER A 110 -10.48 -21.17 -10.61
C SER A 110 -11.35 -20.91 -11.84
N ARG A 111 -11.72 -19.65 -12.10
CA ARG A 111 -12.48 -19.25 -13.31
C ARG A 111 -11.73 -19.56 -14.61
N ASP A 112 -10.43 -19.32 -14.62
CA ASP A 112 -9.58 -19.57 -15.78
C ASP A 112 -9.44 -21.09 -16.05
N ALA A 113 -9.36 -21.90 -14.99
CA ALA A 113 -9.31 -23.36 -15.09
C ALA A 113 -10.62 -23.96 -15.61
N GLU A 114 -11.77 -23.51 -15.09
CA GLU A 114 -13.10 -23.95 -15.53
C GLU A 114 -13.38 -23.57 -16.99
N SER A 115 -12.91 -22.40 -17.44
CA SER A 115 -13.05 -21.94 -18.83
C SER A 115 -12.16 -22.74 -19.80
N GLY A 116 -10.99 -23.22 -19.34
CA GLY A 116 -10.10 -24.07 -20.12
C GLY A 116 -10.64 -25.49 -20.34
N GLU A 117 -11.31 -26.07 -19.33
CA GLU A 117 -11.90 -27.40 -19.43
C GLU A 117 -13.14 -27.44 -20.34
N GLN A 118 -13.96 -26.38 -20.35
CA GLN A 118 -15.12 -26.29 -21.26
C GLN A 118 -14.74 -26.24 -22.74
N HIS A 119 -13.54 -25.75 -23.07
CA HIS A 119 -13.04 -25.76 -24.45
C HIS A 119 -12.40 -27.10 -24.86
N ALA A 120 -11.89 -27.88 -23.91
CA ALA A 120 -11.33 -29.21 -24.16
C ALA A 120 -12.41 -30.30 -24.36
N SER A 121 -13.59 -30.13 -23.76
CA SER A 121 -14.70 -31.11 -23.85
C SER A 121 -15.56 -31.00 -25.13
N ARG A 122 -15.28 -30.03 -26.01
CA ARG A 122 -16.00 -29.81 -27.29
C ARG A 122 -15.26 -30.31 -28.55
N ARG A 123 -14.25 -31.18 -28.42
CA ARG A 123 -13.52 -31.76 -29.55
C ARG A 123 -13.72 -33.26 -29.65
#